data_AF-A0A356BAS8-F1
#
_entry.id   AF-A0A356BAS8-F1
#
_cell.length_a   1.000
_cell.length_b   1.000
_cell.length_c   1.000
_cell.angle_alpha   90.00
_cell.angle_beta   90.00
_cell.angle_gamma   90.00
#
_symmetry.space_group_name_H-M   'P 1'
#
loop_
_entity.id
_entity.type
_entity.pdbx_description
1 polymer ?
#
loop_
_entity_poly.entity_id
_entity_poly.type
_entity_poly.pdbx_seq_one_letter_code
_entity_poly.pdbx_strand_id
1 'polypeptide(L)'
;APVLNTDQQQHFRNWCSANTVNAFIDANMTLLNQTGLMSNRGRQNVASYLIHDLGIDWRLGAAYFEQRLMDYDCASNWGNWAYIAGTGNSQARHFNVQKQAQLYDPDGSFVHAITGVLAL
;
A
#
# COMPACT_ATOMS: atom_id res chain seq x y z
N ALA A 1 -8.79 -2.97 18.05
CA ALA A 1 -8.32 -3.14 16.66
C ALA A 1 -9.11 -4.28 16.03
N PRO A 2 -9.33 -4.27 14.70
CA PRO A 2 -9.94 -5.42 14.01
C PRO A 2 -9.12 -6.68 14.28
N VAL A 3 -9.80 -7.80 14.55
CA VAL A 3 -9.15 -9.09 14.82
C VAL A 3 -8.85 -9.74 13.47
N LEU A 4 -7.56 -9.96 13.19
CA LEU A 4 -7.12 -10.66 11.98
C LEU A 4 -7.00 -12.16 12.26
N ASN A 5 -7.40 -12.99 11.30
CA ASN A 5 -7.06 -14.43 11.32
C ASN A 5 -5.55 -14.63 11.03
N THR A 6 -5.05 -15.86 11.21
CA THR A 6 -3.61 -16.18 11.04
C THR A 6 -3.07 -15.77 9.67
N ASP A 7 -3.82 -16.01 8.60
CA ASP A 7 -3.39 -15.71 7.22
C ASP A 7 -3.34 -14.20 6.99
N GLN A 8 -4.37 -13.47 7.43
CA GLN A 8 -4.41 -12.01 7.37
C GLN A 8 -3.28 -11.38 8.19
N GLN A 9 -2.92 -11.95 9.34
CA GLN A 9 -1.78 -11.49 10.12
C GLN A 9 -0.47 -11.68 9.34
N GLN A 10 -0.30 -12.81 8.66
CA GLN A 10 0.88 -13.05 7.83
C GLN A 10 0.91 -12.11 6.61
N HIS A 11 -0.21 -11.94 5.92
CA HIS A 11 -0.32 -11.00 4.81
C HIS A 11 -0.05 -9.56 5.23
N PHE A 12 -0.55 -9.14 6.39
CA PHE A 12 -0.27 -7.82 6.93
C PHE A 12 1.22 -7.64 7.24
N ARG A 13 1.85 -8.63 7.90
CA ARG A 13 3.30 -8.60 8.15
C ARG A 13 4.10 -8.49 6.86
N ASN A 14 3.76 -9.30 5.86
CA ASN A 14 4.39 -9.28 4.54
C ASN A 14 4.22 -7.94 3.84
N TRP A 15 3.02 -7.35 3.88
CA TRP A 15 2.76 -6.02 3.32
C TRP A 15 3.59 -4.94 4.02
N CYS A 16 3.60 -4.93 5.36
CA CYS A 16 4.42 -4.01 6.14
C CYS A 16 5.92 -4.15 5.82
N SER A 17 6.41 -5.39 5.66
CA SER A 17 7.83 -5.67 5.43
C SER A 17 8.25 -5.66 3.95
N ALA A 18 7.38 -5.24 3.02
CA ALA A 18 7.63 -5.27 1.57
C ALA A 18 8.05 -6.68 1.05
N ASN A 19 7.32 -7.71 1.48
CA ASN A 19 7.53 -9.11 1.10
C ASN A 19 6.21 -9.75 0.63
N THR A 20 5.49 -9.04 -0.24
CA THR A 20 4.26 -9.53 -0.86
C THR A 20 4.60 -10.36 -2.11
N VAL A 21 3.57 -10.79 -2.84
CA VAL A 21 3.77 -11.42 -4.16
C VAL A 21 3.82 -10.40 -5.29
N ASN A 22 3.69 -9.09 -4.99
CA ASN A 22 3.59 -8.04 -5.99
C ASN A 22 4.77 -7.06 -5.87
N ALA A 23 5.70 -7.14 -6.82
CA ALA A 23 6.93 -6.34 -6.81
C ALA A 23 6.68 -4.82 -6.83
N PHE A 24 5.60 -4.35 -7.48
CA PHE A 24 5.25 -2.93 -7.50
C PHE A 24 4.77 -2.42 -6.14
N ILE A 25 4.02 -3.26 -5.40
CA ILE A 25 3.64 -2.98 -4.01
C ILE A 25 4.90 -2.98 -3.13
N ASP A 26 5.75 -3.99 -3.27
CA ASP A 26 6.96 -4.12 -2.46
C ASP A 26 7.94 -2.97 -2.69
N ALA A 27 8.10 -2.48 -3.92
CA ALA A 27 8.91 -1.31 -4.21
C ALA A 27 8.37 -0.05 -3.50
N ASN A 28 7.04 0.17 -3.53
CA ASN A 28 6.45 1.30 -2.79
C ASN A 28 6.64 1.15 -1.27
N MET A 29 6.37 -0.03 -0.73
CA MET A 29 6.52 -0.29 0.71
C MET A 29 7.99 -0.20 1.17
N THR A 30 8.93 -0.64 0.32
CA THR A 30 10.38 -0.50 0.56
C THR A 30 10.78 0.97 0.63
N LEU A 31 10.36 1.78 -0.35
CA LEU A 31 10.64 3.21 -0.35
C LEU A 31 10.10 3.89 0.92
N LEU A 32 8.85 3.60 1.29
CA LEU A 32 8.25 4.12 2.53
C LEU A 32 9.06 3.71 3.76
N ASN A 33 9.41 2.43 3.88
CA ASN A 33 10.10 1.92 5.05
C ASN A 33 11.51 2.50 5.23
N GLN A 34 12.20 2.78 4.12
CA GLN A 34 13.56 3.31 4.14
C GLN A 34 13.63 4.82 4.29
N THR A 35 12.68 5.55 3.69
CA THR A 35 12.77 7.01 3.54
C THR A 35 11.66 7.79 4.23
N GLY A 36 10.56 7.12 4.58
CA GLY A 36 9.33 7.78 5.03
C GLY A 36 8.56 8.50 3.93
N LEU A 37 8.95 8.34 2.66
CA LEU A 37 8.33 8.98 1.50
C LEU A 37 7.55 7.96 0.67
N MET A 38 6.42 8.40 0.10
CA MET A 38 5.69 7.64 -0.90
C MET A 38 4.84 8.59 -1.75
N SER A 39 4.87 8.42 -3.07
CA SER A 39 4.04 9.20 -4.00
C SER A 39 2.55 8.97 -3.72
N ASN A 40 1.70 9.96 -4.00
CA ASN A 40 0.25 9.82 -3.81
C ASN A 40 -0.32 8.59 -4.55
N ARG A 41 0.17 8.33 -5.77
CA ARG A 41 -0.22 7.15 -6.53
C ARG A 41 0.23 5.85 -5.85
N GLY A 42 1.44 5.81 -5.30
CA GLY A 42 1.92 4.71 -4.47
C GLY A 42 1.00 4.43 -3.29
N ARG A 43 0.65 5.48 -2.54
CA ARG A 43 -0.24 5.39 -1.35
C ARG A 43 -1.59 4.76 -1.71
N GLN A 44 -2.21 5.20 -2.81
CA GLN A 44 -3.48 4.67 -3.29
C GLN A 44 -3.38 3.18 -3.67
N ASN A 45 -2.29 2.79 -4.37
CA ASN A 45 -2.08 1.40 -4.79
C ASN A 45 -1.86 0.47 -3.60
N VAL A 46 -0.98 0.82 -2.67
CA VAL A 46 -0.71 -0.04 -1.50
C VAL A 46 -1.90 -0.10 -0.54
N ALA A 47 -2.68 0.98 -0.44
CA ALA A 47 -3.91 0.99 0.34
C ALA A 47 -4.99 0.09 -0.27
N SER A 48 -5.25 0.25 -1.58
CA SER A 48 -6.21 -0.60 -2.29
C SER A 48 -5.82 -2.07 -2.22
N TYR A 49 -4.53 -2.39 -2.41
CA TYR A 49 -4.04 -3.76 -2.31
C TYR A 49 -4.26 -4.36 -0.93
N LEU A 50 -3.94 -3.61 0.13
CA LEU A 50 -4.18 -4.06 1.51
C LEU A 50 -5.68 -4.37 1.75
N ILE A 51 -6.56 -3.50 1.29
CA ILE A 51 -8.00 -3.58 1.57
C ILE A 51 -8.67 -4.65 0.73
N HIS A 52 -8.44 -4.64 -0.59
CA HIS A 52 -9.23 -5.39 -1.55
C HIS A 52 -8.59 -6.71 -1.97
N ASP A 53 -7.26 -6.76 -2.05
CA ASP A 53 -6.53 -7.97 -2.46
C ASP A 53 -6.17 -8.83 -1.25
N LEU A 54 -5.81 -8.22 -0.11
CA LEU A 54 -5.50 -8.95 1.13
C LEU A 54 -6.68 -9.06 2.10
N GLY A 55 -7.77 -8.32 1.86
CA GLY A 55 -8.96 -8.35 2.71
C GLY A 55 -8.70 -7.85 4.14
N ILE A 56 -7.75 -6.92 4.30
CA ILE A 56 -7.34 -6.40 5.61
C ILE A 56 -8.02 -5.04 5.87
N ASP A 57 -8.46 -4.83 7.10
CA ASP A 57 -9.10 -3.58 7.51
C ASP A 57 -8.15 -2.38 7.36
N TRP A 58 -8.62 -1.38 6.62
CA TRP A 58 -7.90 -0.17 6.25
C TRP A 58 -7.28 0.59 7.43
N ARG A 59 -7.87 0.49 8.63
CA ARG A 59 -7.37 1.19 9.83
C ARG A 59 -5.99 0.70 10.24
N LEU A 60 -5.64 -0.55 9.94
CA LEU A 60 -4.31 -1.08 10.19
C LEU A 60 -3.28 -0.46 9.25
N GLY A 61 -3.63 -0.25 7.98
CA GLY A 61 -2.80 0.47 7.03
C GLY A 61 -2.62 1.94 7.38
N ALA A 62 -3.70 2.62 7.79
CA ALA A 62 -3.65 4.00 8.26
C ALA A 62 -2.71 4.16 9.46
N ALA A 63 -2.82 3.28 10.46
CA ALA A 63 -1.94 3.27 11.62
C ALA A 63 -0.49 2.94 11.27
N TYR A 64 -0.25 2.07 10.28
CA TYR A 64 1.10 1.80 9.79
C TYR A 64 1.71 3.04 9.13
N PHE A 65 0.94 3.73 8.30
CA PHE A 65 1.36 4.96 7.63
C PHE A 65 1.66 6.10 8.61
N GLU A 66 0.88 6.22 9.68
CA GLU A 66 1.13 7.17 10.78
C GLU A 66 2.51 6.98 11.42
N GLN A 67 3.01 5.74 11.49
CA GLN A 67 4.34 5.44 12.05
C GLN A 67 5.49 5.66 11.06
N ARG A 68 5.20 5.77 9.75
CA ARG A 68 6.21 5.69 8.70
C ARG A 68 6.35 6.97 7.89
N LEU A 69 5.26 7.68 7.64
CA LEU A 69 5.26 8.85 6.78
C LEU A 69 6.00 10.03 7.41
N MET A 70 6.99 10.56 6.70
CA MET A 70 7.70 11.77 7.10
C MET A 70 6.79 13.00 7.01
N ASP A 71 5.85 13.00 6.07
CA ASP A 71 4.87 14.07 5.84
C ASP A 71 3.51 13.76 6.47
N TYR A 72 3.49 12.98 7.56
CA TYR A 72 2.24 12.55 8.19
C TYR A 72 1.37 13.76 8.61
N ASP A 73 0.13 13.73 8.13
CA ASP A 73 -0.98 14.54 8.63
C ASP A 73 -2.15 13.61 8.93
N CYS A 74 -2.74 13.75 10.12
CA CYS A 74 -3.77 12.84 10.62
C CYS A 74 -5.02 12.86 9.72
N ALA A 75 -5.53 14.06 9.41
CA ALA A 75 -6.75 14.19 8.61
C ALA A 75 -6.54 13.66 7.18
N SER A 76 -5.41 14.01 6.57
CA SER A 76 -5.07 13.57 5.22
C SER A 76 -4.84 12.06 5.15
N ASN A 77 -4.12 11.47 6.11
CA ASN A 77 -3.85 10.04 6.12
C ASN A 77 -5.13 9.22 6.34
N TRP A 78 -5.80 9.42 7.47
CA TRP A 78 -6.97 8.64 7.84
C TRP A 78 -8.13 8.87 6.87
N GLY A 79 -8.31 10.10 6.37
CA GLY A 79 -9.31 10.43 5.35
C GLY A 79 -9.06 9.74 4.01
N ASN A 80 -7.81 9.72 3.53
CA ASN A 80 -7.48 9.03 2.28
C ASN A 80 -7.65 7.51 2.39
N TRP A 81 -7.27 6.90 3.51
CA TRP A 81 -7.51 5.47 3.73
C TRP A 81 -9.01 5.12 3.78
N ALA A 82 -9.79 5.91 4.53
CA ALA A 82 -11.25 5.78 4.61
C ALA A 82 -11.92 5.93 3.22
N TYR A 83 -11.40 6.85 2.40
CA TYR A 83 -11.87 7.08 1.05
C TYR A 83 -11.60 5.90 0.11
N ILE A 84 -10.40 5.30 0.16
CA ILE A 84 -10.08 4.10 -0.62
C ILE A 84 -10.96 2.93 -0.21
N ALA A 85 -11.16 2.76 1.10
CA ALA A 85 -12.02 1.72 1.66
C ALA A 85 -13.50 1.88 1.31
N GLY A 86 -13.92 3.02 0.78
CA GLY A 86 -15.33 3.29 0.48
C GLY A 86 -16.19 3.43 1.74
N THR A 87 -15.64 3.97 2.82
CA THR A 87 -16.39 4.20 4.05
C THR A 87 -17.14 5.53 4.01
N GLY A 88 -18.27 5.63 4.71
CA GLY A 88 -19.14 6.80 4.69
C GLY A 88 -19.93 6.90 3.37
N ASN A 89 -19.93 8.08 2.74
CA ASN A 89 -20.68 8.36 1.51
C ASN A 89 -19.86 8.12 0.22
N SER A 90 -18.72 7.41 0.30
CA SER A 90 -17.85 7.14 -0.85
C SER A 90 -18.00 5.70 -1.35
N GLN A 91 -17.83 5.48 -2.65
CA GLN A 91 -17.69 4.12 -3.19
C GLN A 91 -16.27 3.60 -2.98
N ALA A 92 -16.14 2.30 -2.70
CA ALA A 92 -14.85 1.63 -2.56
C ALA A 92 -14.04 1.73 -3.86
N ARG A 93 -12.74 1.98 -3.73
CA ARG A 93 -11.83 2.17 -4.86
C ARG A 93 -10.84 1.03 -4.95
N HIS A 94 -11.15 0.07 -5.81
CA HIS A 94 -10.24 -1.01 -6.13
C HIS A 94 -9.40 -0.68 -7.36
N PHE A 95 -8.09 -0.59 -7.17
CA PHE A 95 -7.12 -0.48 -8.24
C PHE A 95 -6.58 -1.86 -8.62
N ASN A 96 -6.64 -2.19 -9.91
CA ASN A 96 -5.90 -3.34 -10.43
C ASN A 96 -4.40 -2.99 -10.43
N VAL A 97 -3.66 -3.55 -9.48
CA VAL A 97 -2.25 -3.23 -9.25
C VAL A 97 -1.38 -3.53 -10.47
N GLN A 98 -1.67 -4.61 -11.21
CA GLN A 98 -0.92 -4.95 -12.42
C GLN A 98 -1.08 -3.89 -13.51
N LYS A 99 -2.30 -3.40 -13.74
CA LYS A 99 -2.55 -2.30 -14.68
C LYS A 99 -1.90 -0.99 -14.21
N GLN A 100 -1.84 -0.77 -12.91
CA GLN A 100 -1.19 0.42 -12.35
C GLN A 100 0.33 0.36 -12.50
N ALA A 101 0.94 -0.81 -12.27
CA ALA A 101 2.35 -1.03 -12.54
C ALA A 101 2.67 -0.80 -14.02
N GLN A 102 1.90 -1.38 -14.95
CA GLN A 102 2.08 -1.15 -16.38
C GLN A 102 1.93 0.31 -16.80
N LEU A 103 1.08 1.08 -16.11
CA LEU A 103 0.84 2.48 -16.44
C LEU A 103 1.91 3.41 -15.86
N TYR A 104 2.39 3.15 -14.64
CA TYR A 104 3.24 4.06 -13.88
C TYR A 104 4.70 3.60 -13.79
N ASP A 105 4.99 2.35 -14.12
CA ASP A 105 6.32 1.75 -14.15
C ASP A 105 6.42 0.75 -15.33
N PRO A 106 6.18 1.19 -16.58
CA PRO A 106 6.05 0.31 -17.75
C PRO A 106 7.32 -0.50 -18.06
N ASP A 107 8.49 0.01 -17.68
CA ASP A 107 9.79 -0.63 -17.87
C ASP A 107 10.35 -1.26 -16.59
N GLY A 108 9.59 -1.21 -15.48
CA GLY A 108 10.04 -1.71 -14.19
C GLY A 108 11.22 -0.93 -13.59
N SER A 109 11.54 0.26 -14.12
CA SER A 109 12.68 1.07 -13.68
C SER A 109 12.54 1.53 -12.23
N PHE A 110 11.32 1.85 -11.78
CA PHE A 110 11.06 2.20 -10.39
C PHE A 110 11.25 0.99 -9.47
N VAL A 111 10.65 -0.15 -9.80
CA VAL A 111 10.85 -1.39 -9.03
C VAL A 111 12.33 -1.76 -8.94
N HIS A 112 13.04 -1.68 -10.07
CA HIS A 112 14.47 -1.97 -10.13
C HIS A 112 15.30 -1.01 -9.29
N ALA A 113 15.04 0.30 -9.39
CA ALA A 113 15.78 1.31 -8.63
C ALA A 113 15.64 1.13 -7.11
N ILE A 114 14.47 0.70 -6.64
CA ILE A 114 14.21 0.55 -5.20
C ILE A 114 14.66 -0.80 -4.65
N THR A 115 14.44 -1.89 -5.40
CA THR A 115 14.63 -3.26 -4.88
C THR A 115 15.89 -3.94 -5.40
N GLY A 116 16.51 -3.42 -6.46
CA GLY A 116 17.57 -4.09 -7.21
C GLY A 116 17.09 -5.30 -8.05
N VAL A 117 15.78 -5.60 -8.04
CA VAL A 117 15.17 -6.71 -8.77
C VAL A 117 14.40 -6.16 -9.98
N LEU A 118 14.48 -6.82 -11.14
CA LEU A 118 13.65 -6.47 -12.29
C LEU A 118 12.20 -6.92 -12.07
N ALA A 119 11.23 -6.06 -12.35
CA ALA A 119 9.83 -6.47 -12.42
C ALA A 119 9.64 -7.41 -13.63
N LEU A 120 9.15 -8.63 -13.39
CA LEU A 120 8.77 -9.60 -14.43
C LEU A 120 7.27 -9.54 -14.71
#